data_AF-A0A9P5YWV4-F1
#
_entry.id   AF-A0A9P5YWV4-F1
#
_cell.length_a   1.000
_cell.length_b   1.000
_cell.length_c   1.000
_cell.angle_alpha   90.00
_cell.angle_beta   90.00
_cell.angle_gamma   90.00
#
_symmetry.space_group_name_H-M   'P 1'
#
loop_
_entity.id
_entity.type
_entity.pdbx_description
1 polymer ?
#
loop_
_entity_poly.entity_id
_entity_poly.type
_entity_poly.pdbx_seq_one_letter_code
_entity_poly.pdbx_strand_id
1 'polypeptide(L)'
;MTDNILSLPEELRIQIMAELDGRSLIHCAMTCKLLYETLCNSALLEYHIQLHFDGLEDGGTSTSTTIPENIGHLLQRRDAWFTQTWVDPVYTSGPGSKYRNYHDSYRLGGGAFASTNWNHLEIVWLPTTSNIEGRRIEHDLFATPIMTYGMDPTQDVIAMLENVYRVPMSQDRYVRVVSVYIRTLSGNTPHPLASRSILQFTDVGTNSLGDGIHKPKLEISHNTVVLWTSDYAPRVLIWDWKTGELLTDVSFIAPRMNPPDIHDFSLLGSSDFAVMTRPFGCGSIELYKFVKHPLHGTAIHLATLSLPPLAHDALLNNLSITAYTNPIHAHPSPHKPFMDTGHRRIVMVMMHVHQRIFMKYCACGGGGDKAAVDVPWEEWGPSNTAIEISNNMLGMRSSHGQRAICLPTDIQFTSYHEPFIQLEIRDFSLSGVLPAQDAQPIVSLGNYKPYGVLVESNTIRISEVPIFKNDVEGKLPFVLYCLKFKEVYSTMMICEEGVVGIIVRF
;
A
#
# COMPACT_ATOMS: atom_id res chain seq x y z
N MET A 1 32.30 16.46 -34.89
CA MET A 1 30.85 16.62 -35.14
C MET A 1 30.18 16.34 -33.82
N THR A 2 29.50 17.33 -33.24
CA THR A 2 28.70 17.11 -32.03
C THR A 2 27.34 16.59 -32.50
N ASP A 3 27.12 15.29 -32.37
CA ASP A 3 25.82 14.66 -32.61
C ASP A 3 24.82 15.30 -31.65
N ASN A 4 23.95 16.15 -32.21
CA ASN A 4 22.99 16.94 -31.45
C ASN A 4 21.60 16.32 -31.62
N ILE A 5 20.90 16.05 -30.52
CA ILE A 5 19.52 15.55 -30.51
C ILE A 5 18.58 16.36 -31.44
N LEU A 6 18.83 17.66 -31.59
CA LEU A 6 18.03 18.55 -32.45
C LEU A 6 18.17 18.25 -33.94
N SER A 7 19.21 17.52 -34.35
CA SER A 7 19.46 17.13 -35.75
C SER A 7 18.84 15.78 -36.13
N LEU A 8 18.34 15.02 -35.14
CA LEU A 8 17.69 13.73 -35.39
C LEU A 8 16.30 13.94 -36.02
N PRO A 9 15.80 12.98 -36.82
CA PRO A 9 14.39 12.93 -37.23
C PRO A 9 13.42 12.98 -36.05
N GLU A 10 12.20 13.46 -36.30
CA GLU A 10 11.19 13.65 -35.25
C GLU A 10 10.85 12.37 -34.50
N GLU A 11 10.77 11.25 -35.22
CA GLU A 11 10.46 9.93 -34.67
C GLU A 11 11.52 9.49 -33.66
N LEU A 12 12.81 9.74 -33.95
CA LEU A 12 13.90 9.42 -33.03
C LEU A 12 13.92 10.36 -31.83
N ARG A 13 13.58 11.64 -32.02
CA ARG A 13 13.44 12.57 -30.89
C ARG A 13 12.31 12.14 -29.97
N ILE A 14 11.15 11.77 -30.52
CA ILE A 14 10.01 11.26 -29.75
C ILE A 14 10.43 10.01 -28.99
N GLN A 15 11.10 9.06 -29.63
CA GLN A 15 11.54 7.82 -28.97
C GLN A 15 12.52 8.10 -27.82
N ILE A 16 13.50 8.99 -28.02
CA ILE A 16 14.44 9.38 -26.96
C ILE A 16 13.72 10.08 -25.81
N MET A 17 12.78 10.98 -26.14
CA MET A 17 11.99 11.70 -25.14
C MET A 17 11.06 10.74 -24.37
N ALA A 18 10.49 9.72 -25.00
CA ALA A 18 9.60 8.74 -24.36
C ALA A 18 10.29 7.91 -23.26
N GLU A 19 11.62 7.84 -23.26
CA GLU A 19 12.42 7.20 -22.18
C GLU A 19 12.57 8.09 -20.94
N LEU A 20 12.14 9.36 -20.99
CA LEU A 20 12.21 10.30 -19.87
C LEU A 20 10.94 10.22 -19.00
N ASP A 21 11.10 10.46 -17.69
CA ASP A 21 9.93 10.65 -16.83
C ASP A 21 9.20 11.97 -17.16
N GLY A 22 7.92 12.08 -16.79
CA GLY A 22 7.12 13.26 -17.13
C GLY A 22 7.72 14.60 -16.66
N ARG A 23 8.47 14.61 -15.55
CA ARG A 23 9.16 15.82 -15.09
C ARG A 23 10.32 16.20 -16.00
N SER A 24 11.14 15.23 -16.37
CA SER A 24 12.28 15.41 -17.29
C SER A 24 11.79 15.77 -18.69
N LEU A 25 10.66 15.23 -19.14
CA LEU A 25 9.98 15.64 -20.37
C LEU A 25 9.61 17.12 -20.37
N ILE A 26 8.96 17.60 -19.31
CA ILE A 26 8.60 19.02 -19.18
C ILE A 26 9.86 19.89 -19.17
N HIS A 27 10.87 19.53 -18.37
CA HIS A 27 12.13 20.27 -18.37
C HIS A 27 12.82 20.28 -19.74
N CYS A 28 12.81 19.15 -20.46
CA CYS A 28 13.34 19.03 -21.82
C CYS A 28 12.64 19.99 -22.79
N ALA A 29 11.31 20.04 -22.76
CA ALA A 29 10.51 20.97 -23.56
C ALA A 29 10.78 22.44 -23.20
N MET A 30 11.14 22.76 -21.96
CA MET A 30 11.51 24.12 -21.55
C MET A 30 12.88 24.57 -22.06
N THR A 31 13.70 23.67 -22.63
CA THR A 31 15.06 24.04 -23.09
C THR A 31 15.07 24.71 -24.47
N CYS A 32 14.20 24.30 -25.41
CA CYS A 32 14.15 24.88 -26.75
C CYS A 32 12.79 24.67 -27.44
N LYS A 33 12.52 25.52 -28.45
CA LYS A 33 11.25 25.49 -29.21
C LYS A 33 11.01 24.17 -29.95
N LEU A 34 12.05 23.57 -30.53
CA LEU A 34 11.90 22.33 -31.29
C LEU A 34 11.46 21.16 -30.40
N LEU A 35 12.02 21.05 -29.19
CA LEU A 35 11.65 20.01 -28.23
C LEU A 35 10.27 20.26 -27.62
N TYR A 36 9.92 21.53 -27.40
CA TYR A 36 8.55 21.92 -27.05
C TYR A 36 7.54 21.52 -28.13
N GLU A 37 7.81 21.84 -29.39
CA GLU A 37 6.95 21.47 -30.53
C GLU A 37 6.86 19.95 -30.69
N THR A 38 7.97 19.22 -30.55
CA THR A 38 8.00 17.75 -30.59
C THR A 38 7.10 17.15 -29.50
N LEU A 39 7.12 17.74 -28.30
CA LEU A 39 6.25 17.32 -27.20
C LEU A 39 4.77 17.62 -27.49
N CYS A 40 4.45 18.84 -27.92
CA CYS A 40 3.08 19.26 -28.19
C CYS A 40 2.43 18.54 -29.38
N ASN A 41 3.22 18.08 -30.35
CA ASN A 41 2.71 17.40 -31.54
C ASN A 41 2.66 15.86 -31.40
N SER A 42 3.13 15.31 -30.28
CA SER A 42 3.18 13.87 -30.05
C SER A 42 2.18 13.40 -29.00
N ALA A 43 1.14 12.68 -29.44
CA ALA A 43 0.18 12.05 -28.54
C ALA A 43 0.83 11.06 -27.56
N LEU A 44 1.93 10.42 -27.95
CA LEU A 44 2.70 9.54 -27.07
C LEU A 44 3.31 10.33 -25.91
N LEU A 45 4.01 11.43 -26.21
CA LEU A 45 4.64 12.25 -25.17
C LEU A 45 3.61 12.94 -24.27
N GLU A 46 2.48 13.37 -24.83
CA GLU A 46 1.33 13.85 -24.07
C GLU A 46 0.81 12.76 -23.11
N TYR A 47 0.63 11.53 -23.61
CA TYR A 47 0.17 10.41 -22.79
C TYR A 47 1.12 10.11 -21.63
N HIS A 48 2.43 10.12 -21.85
CA HIS A 48 3.43 9.98 -20.78
C HIS A 48 3.32 11.09 -19.73
N ILE A 49 3.04 12.33 -20.13
CA ILE A 49 2.79 13.44 -19.19
C ILE A 49 1.51 13.19 -18.40
N GLN A 50 0.42 12.79 -19.05
CA GLN A 50 -0.86 12.52 -18.37
C GLN A 50 -0.71 11.40 -17.33
N LEU A 51 -0.05 10.30 -17.68
CA LEU A 51 0.30 9.22 -16.75
C LEU A 51 1.12 9.74 -15.57
N HIS A 52 2.17 10.51 -15.85
CA HIS A 52 3.01 11.09 -14.81
C HIS A 52 2.23 12.06 -13.91
N PHE A 53 1.26 12.79 -14.44
CA PHE A 53 0.43 13.71 -13.68
C PHE A 53 -0.45 12.97 -12.67
N ASP A 54 -1.06 11.86 -13.10
CA ASP A 54 -1.92 11.02 -12.25
C ASP A 54 -1.11 10.05 -11.36
N GLY A 55 0.21 9.95 -11.58
CA GLY A 55 1.10 9.04 -10.87
C GLY A 55 0.95 7.58 -11.28
N LEU A 56 0.68 7.36 -12.56
CA LEU A 56 0.46 6.07 -13.20
C LEU A 56 1.62 5.73 -14.15
N GLU A 57 1.74 4.45 -14.48
CA GLU A 57 2.64 3.87 -15.48
C GLU A 57 1.79 3.21 -16.56
N ASP A 58 2.31 3.19 -17.79
CA ASP A 58 1.68 2.50 -18.91
C ASP A 58 1.67 0.99 -18.63
N GLY A 59 0.51 0.36 -18.80
CA GLY A 59 0.36 -1.09 -18.67
C GLY A 59 0.84 -1.88 -19.90
N GLY A 60 1.37 -1.19 -20.90
CA GLY A 60 1.86 -1.78 -22.14
C GLY A 60 0.74 -2.30 -23.03
N THR A 61 1.13 -3.04 -24.07
CA THR A 61 0.25 -3.48 -25.18
C THR A 61 -0.79 -4.53 -24.81
N SER A 62 -1.01 -4.76 -23.52
CA SER A 62 -2.00 -5.70 -22.97
C SER A 62 -3.43 -5.33 -23.35
N THR A 63 -3.66 -4.05 -23.68
CA THR A 63 -4.94 -3.52 -24.12
C THR A 63 -4.91 -3.24 -25.61
N SER A 64 -5.99 -3.59 -26.32
CA SER A 64 -6.19 -3.27 -27.74
C SER A 64 -6.53 -1.79 -27.98
N THR A 65 -6.19 -0.90 -27.04
CA THR A 65 -6.59 0.49 -27.02
C THR A 65 -5.50 1.37 -27.63
N THR A 66 -5.93 2.41 -28.34
CA THR A 66 -5.05 3.41 -28.93
C THR A 66 -4.62 4.45 -27.88
N ILE A 67 -3.51 5.15 -28.13
CA ILE A 67 -3.03 6.21 -27.22
C ILE A 67 -4.11 7.28 -26.95
N PRO A 68 -4.85 7.81 -27.96
CA PRO A 68 -5.94 8.76 -27.70
C PRO A 68 -7.06 8.21 -26.82
N GLU A 69 -7.42 6.93 -26.98
CA GLU A 69 -8.42 6.27 -26.12
C GLU A 69 -7.90 6.17 -24.68
N ASN A 70 -6.62 5.83 -24.49
CA ASN A 70 -6.00 5.78 -23.16
C ASN A 70 -5.96 7.16 -22.49
N ILE A 71 -5.66 8.23 -23.24
CA ILE A 71 -5.78 9.61 -22.74
C ILE A 71 -7.23 9.91 -22.33
N GLY A 72 -8.21 9.53 -23.16
CA GLY A 72 -9.63 9.67 -22.84
C GLY A 72 -10.02 8.98 -21.53
N HIS A 73 -9.56 7.74 -21.32
CA HIS A 73 -9.78 7.00 -20.07
C HIS A 73 -9.13 7.69 -18.85
N LEU A 74 -7.92 8.25 -18.99
CA LEU A 74 -7.26 9.00 -17.91
C LEU A 74 -8.04 10.25 -17.53
N LEU A 75 -8.49 11.03 -18.52
CA LEU A 75 -9.28 12.24 -18.29
C LEU A 75 -10.62 11.91 -17.64
N GLN A 76 -11.34 10.91 -18.15
CA GLN A 76 -12.60 10.46 -17.57
C GLN A 76 -12.42 10.00 -16.11
N ARG A 77 -11.34 9.25 -15.82
CA ARG A 77 -11.00 8.83 -14.46
C ARG A 77 -10.74 10.03 -13.55
N ARG A 78 -9.98 11.02 -14.02
CA ARG A 78 -9.66 12.24 -13.26
C ARG A 78 -10.93 13.02 -12.95
N ASP A 79 -11.79 13.21 -13.94
CA ASP A 79 -13.08 13.89 -13.77
C ASP A 79 -13.99 13.15 -12.80
N ALA A 80 -14.05 11.82 -12.88
CA ALA A 80 -14.87 11.01 -11.98
C ALA A 80 -14.42 11.13 -10.51
N TRP A 81 -13.11 11.07 -10.26
CA TRP A 81 -12.56 11.29 -8.91
C TRP A 81 -12.70 12.74 -8.45
N PHE A 82 -12.57 13.72 -9.34
CA PHE A 82 -12.68 15.13 -8.95
C PHE A 82 -14.12 15.53 -8.64
N THR A 83 -15.04 15.19 -9.54
CA THR A 83 -16.48 15.50 -9.42
C THR A 83 -17.23 14.53 -8.52
N GLN A 84 -16.61 13.40 -8.18
CA GLN A 84 -17.16 12.36 -7.32
C GLN A 84 -18.51 11.87 -7.87
N THR A 85 -18.59 11.74 -9.21
CA THR A 85 -19.73 11.15 -9.91
C THR A 85 -19.66 9.64 -9.80
N TRP A 86 -20.07 9.13 -8.64
CA TRP A 86 -20.17 7.71 -8.36
C TRP A 86 -21.31 7.09 -9.16
N VAL A 87 -21.06 5.91 -9.74
CA VAL A 87 -22.15 5.05 -10.24
C VAL A 87 -22.94 4.47 -9.07
N ASP A 88 -24.16 4.01 -9.32
CA ASP A 88 -24.97 3.37 -8.29
C ASP A 88 -24.20 2.23 -7.60
N PRO A 89 -24.28 2.11 -6.26
CA PRO A 89 -23.55 1.10 -5.52
C PRO A 89 -23.98 -0.30 -5.98
N VAL A 90 -22.99 -1.10 -6.39
CA VAL A 90 -23.22 -2.51 -6.72
C VAL A 90 -23.11 -3.34 -5.45
N TYR A 91 -24.23 -3.92 -5.05
CA TYR A 91 -24.27 -4.83 -3.91
C TYR A 91 -23.95 -6.24 -4.35
N THR A 92 -22.86 -6.79 -3.84
CA THR A 92 -22.58 -8.21 -3.92
C THR A 92 -22.91 -8.88 -2.58
N SER A 93 -23.34 -10.14 -2.61
CA SER A 93 -23.50 -10.92 -1.39
C SER A 93 -22.12 -11.02 -0.74
N GLY A 94 -21.98 -10.48 0.47
CA GLY A 94 -20.71 -10.56 1.21
C GLY A 94 -20.37 -12.02 1.55
N PRO A 95 -19.14 -12.28 1.99
CA PRO A 95 -18.75 -13.61 2.38
C PRO A 95 -19.71 -14.15 3.43
N GLY A 96 -20.24 -15.33 3.14
CA GLY A 96 -21.23 -16.02 3.96
C GLY A 96 -20.61 -16.54 5.25
N SER A 97 -20.05 -15.63 6.07
CA SER A 97 -19.59 -15.92 7.40
C SER A 97 -20.82 -16.20 8.26
N LYS A 98 -21.26 -17.46 8.25
CA LYS A 98 -22.21 -17.98 9.25
C LYS A 98 -21.68 -17.81 10.68
N TYR A 99 -20.40 -17.49 10.83
CA TYR A 99 -19.69 -17.38 12.10
C TYR A 99 -18.81 -16.13 12.09
N ARG A 100 -19.37 -15.02 12.58
CA ARG A 100 -18.65 -13.76 12.82
C ARG A 100 -17.52 -14.02 13.82
N ASN A 101 -16.33 -14.36 13.32
CA ASN A 101 -15.17 -14.60 14.15
C ASN A 101 -14.27 -13.36 14.12
N TYR A 102 -13.62 -13.07 15.24
CA TYR A 102 -12.65 -11.97 15.40
C TYR A 102 -11.40 -12.07 14.49
N HIS A 103 -11.35 -13.06 13.59
CA HIS A 103 -10.18 -13.44 12.81
C HIS A 103 -10.41 -13.42 11.29
N ASP A 104 -11.49 -12.80 10.82
CA ASP A 104 -11.72 -12.63 9.40
C ASP A 104 -10.63 -11.73 8.80
N SER A 105 -9.87 -12.23 7.83
CA SER A 105 -8.88 -11.42 7.10
C SER A 105 -9.39 -11.14 5.68
N TYR A 106 -9.33 -9.86 5.31
CA TYR A 106 -9.80 -9.37 4.02
C TYR A 106 -8.69 -8.62 3.30
N ARG A 107 -8.67 -8.73 1.97
CA ARG A 107 -7.73 -8.00 1.11
C ARG A 107 -8.41 -7.54 -0.16
N LEU A 108 -7.96 -6.39 -0.65
CA LEU A 108 -8.36 -5.81 -1.92
C LEU A 108 -7.10 -5.54 -2.74
N GLY A 109 -7.09 -5.96 -4.00
CA GLY A 109 -5.98 -5.70 -4.92
C GLY A 109 -6.30 -6.22 -6.31
N GLY A 110 -5.76 -5.61 -7.36
CA GLY A 110 -5.91 -6.10 -8.74
C GLY A 110 -7.36 -6.31 -9.21
N GLY A 111 -8.31 -5.50 -8.70
CA GLY A 111 -9.73 -5.64 -8.99
C GLY A 111 -10.42 -6.83 -8.30
N ALA A 112 -9.75 -7.55 -7.40
CA ALA A 112 -10.33 -8.63 -6.62
C ALA A 112 -10.35 -8.32 -5.12
N PHE A 113 -11.49 -8.60 -4.50
CA PHE A 113 -11.68 -8.65 -3.06
C PHE A 113 -11.62 -10.12 -2.62
N ALA A 114 -10.83 -10.41 -1.60
CA ALA A 114 -10.76 -11.74 -0.98
C ALA A 114 -11.03 -11.64 0.51
N SER A 115 -11.57 -12.73 1.07
CA SER A 115 -11.84 -12.84 2.50
C SER A 115 -11.72 -14.29 2.96
N THR A 116 -11.29 -14.51 4.20
CA THR A 116 -11.23 -15.86 4.79
C THR A 116 -11.62 -15.85 6.26
N ASN A 117 -12.23 -16.95 6.70
CA ASN A 117 -12.51 -17.28 8.10
C ASN A 117 -11.73 -18.54 8.58
N TRP A 118 -10.50 -18.71 8.06
CA TRP A 118 -9.58 -19.84 8.21
C TRP A 118 -9.92 -21.07 7.39
N ASN A 119 -11.18 -21.53 7.46
CA ASN A 119 -11.62 -22.77 6.81
C ASN A 119 -12.35 -22.53 5.49
N HIS A 120 -12.58 -21.28 5.12
CA HIS A 120 -13.22 -20.89 3.88
C HIS A 120 -12.51 -19.67 3.32
N LEU A 121 -12.32 -19.65 2.01
CA LEU A 121 -11.76 -18.53 1.26
C LEU A 121 -12.76 -18.16 0.16
N GLU A 122 -13.17 -16.90 0.16
CA GLU A 122 -14.04 -16.34 -0.86
C GLU A 122 -13.31 -15.23 -1.61
N ILE A 123 -13.42 -15.24 -2.93
CA ILE A 123 -12.81 -14.25 -3.82
C ILE A 123 -13.88 -13.72 -4.77
N VAL A 124 -13.97 -12.39 -4.85
CA VAL A 124 -14.90 -11.64 -5.68
C VAL A 124 -14.10 -10.67 -6.54
N TRP A 125 -14.08 -10.88 -7.85
CA TRP A 125 -13.64 -9.86 -8.81
C TRP A 125 -14.74 -8.83 -8.94
N LEU A 126 -14.35 -7.58 -8.66
CA LEU A 126 -15.25 -6.45 -8.59
C LEU A 126 -15.82 -6.13 -9.99
N PRO A 127 -17.07 -5.69 -10.05
CA PRO A 127 -17.65 -5.13 -11.27
C PRO A 127 -16.81 -3.97 -11.79
N THR A 128 -16.70 -3.87 -13.10
CA THR A 128 -16.13 -2.73 -13.82
C THR A 128 -17.18 -2.17 -14.78
N THR A 129 -16.95 -0.98 -15.33
CA THR A 129 -17.82 -0.42 -16.39
C THR A 129 -17.95 -1.35 -17.60
N SER A 130 -16.93 -2.17 -17.87
CA SER A 130 -16.92 -3.18 -18.93
C SER A 130 -17.49 -4.55 -18.52
N ASN A 131 -17.61 -4.85 -17.23
CA ASN A 131 -18.09 -6.14 -16.71
C ASN A 131 -18.90 -5.93 -15.43
N ILE A 132 -20.22 -5.85 -15.57
CA ILE A 132 -21.14 -5.46 -14.49
C ILE A 132 -21.42 -6.62 -13.52
N GLU A 133 -21.32 -7.87 -13.95
CA GLU A 133 -21.67 -9.03 -13.11
C GLU A 133 -20.57 -9.40 -12.11
N GLY A 134 -19.32 -8.99 -12.37
CA GLY A 134 -18.18 -9.45 -11.60
C GLY A 134 -17.95 -10.95 -11.73
N ARG A 135 -17.07 -11.53 -10.91
CA ARG A 135 -16.87 -12.98 -10.83
C ARG A 135 -16.68 -13.38 -9.38
N ARG A 136 -17.26 -14.50 -8.96
CA ARG A 136 -17.11 -15.03 -7.60
C ARG A 136 -16.66 -16.48 -7.62
N ILE A 137 -15.76 -16.83 -6.71
CA ILE A 137 -15.37 -18.21 -6.43
C ILE A 137 -15.24 -18.41 -4.92
N GLU A 138 -15.44 -19.65 -4.50
CA GLU A 138 -15.37 -20.08 -3.11
C GLU A 138 -14.54 -21.35 -3.00
N HIS A 139 -13.76 -21.44 -1.93
CA HIS A 139 -12.90 -22.57 -1.65
C HIS A 139 -13.02 -22.98 -0.18
N ASP A 140 -13.39 -24.24 0.04
CA ASP A 140 -13.33 -24.86 1.34
C ASP A 140 -11.88 -25.26 1.67
N LEU A 141 -11.40 -24.79 2.81
CA LEU A 141 -10.03 -24.97 3.31
C LEU A 141 -9.96 -25.90 4.53
N PHE A 142 -10.99 -26.70 4.80
CA PHE A 142 -11.02 -27.61 5.97
C PHE A 142 -9.80 -28.53 6.07
N ALA A 143 -9.25 -28.97 4.95
CA ALA A 143 -8.06 -29.83 4.91
C ALA A 143 -6.75 -29.08 5.22
N THR A 144 -6.72 -27.76 5.00
CA THR A 144 -5.56 -26.89 5.20
C THR A 144 -6.06 -25.53 5.68
N PRO A 145 -6.45 -25.40 6.96
CA PRO A 145 -6.86 -24.13 7.52
C PRO A 145 -5.71 -23.12 7.41
N ILE A 146 -6.03 -21.87 7.07
CA ILE A 146 -5.03 -20.82 6.85
C ILE A 146 -5.13 -19.74 7.93
N MET A 147 -3.99 -19.15 8.28
CA MET A 147 -3.92 -18.07 9.27
C MET A 147 -3.96 -16.69 8.62
N THR A 148 -3.27 -16.52 7.50
CA THR A 148 -3.22 -15.30 6.70
C THR A 148 -2.90 -15.65 5.25
N TYR A 149 -3.11 -14.71 4.35
CA TYR A 149 -2.78 -14.86 2.94
C TYR A 149 -2.28 -13.55 2.34
N GLY A 150 -1.54 -13.66 1.25
CA GLY A 150 -1.22 -12.58 0.32
C GLY A 150 -1.66 -12.99 -1.08
N MET A 151 -2.02 -12.03 -1.94
CA MET A 151 -2.51 -12.34 -3.29
C MET A 151 -2.03 -11.33 -4.32
N ASP A 152 -1.83 -11.80 -5.56
CA ASP A 152 -1.66 -10.96 -6.74
C ASP A 152 -2.56 -11.50 -7.87
N PRO A 153 -3.77 -10.94 -8.03
CA PRO A 153 -4.71 -11.40 -9.06
C PRO A 153 -4.19 -11.25 -10.49
N THR A 154 -3.22 -10.37 -10.73
CA THR A 154 -2.64 -10.13 -12.06
C THR A 154 -1.78 -11.29 -12.54
N GLN A 155 -1.36 -12.16 -11.63
CA GLN A 155 -0.64 -13.41 -11.91
C GLN A 155 -1.45 -14.66 -11.56
N ASP A 156 -2.73 -14.51 -11.18
CA ASP A 156 -3.56 -15.59 -10.66
C ASP A 156 -2.93 -16.33 -9.47
N VAL A 157 -2.23 -15.62 -8.57
CA VAL A 157 -1.49 -16.25 -7.44
C VAL A 157 -2.05 -15.85 -6.08
N ILE A 158 -2.14 -16.84 -5.18
CA ILE A 158 -2.38 -16.67 -3.75
C ILE A 158 -1.34 -17.45 -2.95
N ALA A 159 -0.72 -16.78 -1.98
CA ALA A 159 0.15 -17.38 -0.98
C ALA A 159 -0.64 -17.50 0.32
N MET A 160 -0.68 -18.69 0.93
CA MET A 160 -1.45 -18.95 2.13
C MET A 160 -0.57 -19.55 3.23
N LEU A 161 -0.52 -18.90 4.38
CA LEU A 161 0.19 -19.41 5.56
C LEU A 161 -0.71 -20.42 6.28
N GLU A 162 -0.19 -21.61 6.52
CA GLU A 162 -0.92 -22.64 7.28
C GLU A 162 -1.27 -22.16 8.70
N ASN A 163 -2.35 -22.69 9.27
CA ASN A 163 -2.74 -22.35 10.62
C ASN A 163 -1.83 -23.02 11.66
N VAL A 164 -0.98 -22.19 12.28
CA VAL A 164 0.03 -22.65 13.24
C VAL A 164 -0.40 -22.54 14.71
N TYR A 165 -1.69 -22.34 15.03
CA TYR A 165 -2.17 -22.23 16.42
C TYR A 165 -2.19 -23.57 17.20
N ARG A 166 -1.84 -24.69 16.57
CA ARG A 166 -1.88 -26.03 17.20
C ARG A 166 -0.52 -26.49 17.72
N VAL A 167 0.10 -25.75 18.64
CA VAL A 167 1.29 -26.25 19.36
C VAL A 167 0.84 -27.01 20.62
N PRO A 168 1.22 -28.27 20.82
CA PRO A 168 0.98 -28.98 22.07
C PRO A 168 1.71 -28.28 23.22
N MET A 169 0.99 -27.95 24.30
CA MET A 169 1.49 -27.21 25.48
C MET A 169 2.62 -27.90 26.28
N SER A 170 3.23 -28.99 25.80
CA SER A 170 4.04 -29.91 26.61
C SER A 170 5.56 -29.85 26.43
N GLN A 171 6.14 -28.92 25.66
CA GLN A 171 7.60 -28.85 25.43
C GLN A 171 8.20 -27.44 25.62
N ASP A 172 9.17 -27.29 26.53
CA ASP A 172 9.85 -26.01 26.84
C ASP A 172 10.48 -25.30 25.62
N ARG A 173 10.83 -26.06 24.58
CA ARG A 173 11.25 -25.58 23.27
C ARG A 173 10.62 -26.44 22.19
N TYR A 174 10.23 -25.83 21.09
CA TYR A 174 9.78 -26.55 19.91
C TYR A 174 10.51 -26.08 18.66
N VAL A 175 10.66 -27.00 17.72
CA VAL A 175 11.10 -26.73 16.36
C VAL A 175 10.00 -27.30 15.48
N ARG A 176 9.39 -26.45 14.65
CA ARG A 176 8.38 -26.89 13.69
C ARG A 176 8.70 -26.38 12.30
N VAL A 177 8.29 -27.15 11.31
CA VAL A 177 8.32 -26.72 9.92
C VAL A 177 6.98 -26.07 9.64
N VAL A 178 7.01 -24.81 9.21
CA VAL A 178 5.83 -24.04 8.84
C VAL A 178 5.75 -23.95 7.32
N SER A 179 4.56 -24.12 6.77
CA SER A 179 4.29 -24.13 5.33
C SER A 179 3.53 -22.88 4.85
N VAL A 180 3.99 -22.34 3.71
CA VAL A 180 3.28 -21.35 2.89
C VAL A 180 2.91 -22.01 1.57
N TYR A 181 1.62 -22.13 1.29
CA TYR A 181 1.11 -22.73 0.06
C TYR A 181 1.00 -21.69 -1.05
N ILE A 182 1.61 -21.97 -2.20
CA ILE A 182 1.52 -21.16 -3.42
C ILE A 182 0.54 -21.82 -4.38
N ARG A 183 -0.62 -21.18 -4.57
CA ARG A 183 -1.74 -21.74 -5.33
C ARG A 183 -2.29 -20.73 -6.33
N THR A 184 -3.06 -21.24 -7.29
CA THR A 184 -3.85 -20.40 -8.19
C THR A 184 -4.95 -19.70 -7.40
N LEU A 185 -5.14 -18.41 -7.65
CA LEU A 185 -6.21 -17.64 -7.04
C LEU A 185 -7.57 -18.14 -7.56
N SER A 186 -7.66 -18.44 -8.85
CA SER A 186 -8.88 -18.81 -9.57
C SER A 186 -9.40 -20.23 -9.29
N GLY A 187 -8.51 -21.17 -8.97
CA GLY A 187 -8.82 -22.59 -8.86
C GLY A 187 -8.36 -23.24 -7.57
N ASN A 188 -7.60 -22.54 -6.73
CA ASN A 188 -6.98 -23.09 -5.52
C ASN A 188 -6.22 -24.40 -5.81
N THR A 189 -5.46 -24.45 -6.90
CA THR A 189 -4.59 -25.58 -7.28
C THR A 189 -3.12 -25.18 -7.12
N PRO A 190 -2.15 -26.11 -7.01
CA PRO A 190 -0.73 -25.75 -7.06
C PRO A 190 -0.43 -24.84 -8.25
N HIS A 191 0.21 -23.70 -8.00
CA HIS A 191 0.41 -22.71 -9.05
C HIS A 191 1.35 -23.25 -10.14
N PRO A 192 0.98 -23.22 -11.44
CA PRO A 192 1.75 -23.87 -12.50
C PRO A 192 3.14 -23.26 -12.73
N LEU A 193 3.30 -21.96 -12.45
CA LEU A 193 4.59 -21.27 -12.52
C LEU A 193 5.47 -21.46 -11.28
N ALA A 194 4.95 -22.09 -10.21
CA ALA A 194 5.72 -22.35 -9.01
C ALA A 194 6.42 -23.70 -9.13
N SER A 195 7.75 -23.68 -9.20
CA SER A 195 8.59 -24.88 -9.17
C SER A 195 8.40 -25.66 -7.86
N ARG A 196 8.04 -24.95 -6.79
CA ARG A 196 7.64 -25.50 -5.49
C ARG A 196 6.35 -24.83 -5.05
N SER A 197 5.28 -25.60 -4.95
CA SER A 197 3.97 -25.12 -4.49
C SER A 197 3.86 -24.98 -2.96
N ILE A 198 4.88 -25.42 -2.22
CA ILE A 198 4.96 -25.31 -0.78
C ILE A 198 6.33 -24.73 -0.44
N LEU A 199 6.33 -23.54 0.15
CA LEU A 199 7.51 -22.91 0.72
C LEU A 199 7.54 -23.25 2.20
N GLN A 200 8.70 -23.65 2.71
CA GLN A 200 8.84 -24.07 4.10
C GLN A 200 9.92 -23.29 4.81
N PHE A 201 9.71 -23.02 6.09
CA PHE A 201 10.74 -22.50 6.99
C PHE A 201 10.63 -23.17 8.35
N THR A 202 11.73 -23.12 9.09
CA THR A 202 11.76 -23.62 10.46
C THR A 202 11.41 -22.50 11.42
N ASP A 203 10.35 -22.68 12.18
CA ASP A 203 9.97 -21.84 13.31
C ASP A 203 10.51 -22.49 14.60
N VAL A 204 11.21 -21.68 15.40
CA VAL A 204 11.87 -22.11 16.64
C VAL A 204 11.36 -21.22 17.76
N GLY A 205 10.62 -21.80 18.70
CA GLY A 205 10.04 -21.09 19.82
C GLY A 205 10.30 -21.78 21.17
N THR A 206 9.97 -21.08 22.24
CA THR A 206 9.91 -21.55 23.61
C THR A 206 8.45 -21.75 24.04
N ASN A 207 8.14 -22.35 25.19
CA ASN A 207 6.75 -22.48 25.67
C ASN A 207 6.34 -21.35 26.63
N SER A 208 7.01 -20.20 26.58
CA SER A 208 6.69 -19.04 27.41
C SER A 208 5.38 -18.36 26.96
N LEU A 209 4.23 -18.91 27.38
CA LEU A 209 2.89 -18.31 27.26
C LEU A 209 2.69 -17.51 25.96
N GLY A 210 2.59 -18.22 24.82
CA GLY A 210 2.15 -17.64 23.55
C GLY A 210 3.24 -17.47 22.49
N ASP A 211 4.09 -18.47 22.25
CA ASP A 211 5.13 -18.39 21.21
C ASP A 211 4.64 -18.70 19.78
N GLY A 212 3.33 -18.86 19.55
CA GLY A 212 2.80 -19.03 18.19
C GLY A 212 3.08 -17.81 17.30
N ILE A 213 3.05 -17.98 15.97
CA ILE A 213 3.18 -16.85 15.04
C ILE A 213 1.99 -15.91 15.25
N HIS A 214 2.24 -14.75 15.85
CA HIS A 214 1.24 -13.72 16.08
C HIS A 214 1.24 -12.70 14.95
N LYS A 215 0.04 -12.35 14.50
CA LYS A 215 -0.22 -11.30 13.50
C LYS A 215 0.70 -11.39 12.26
N PRO A 216 0.86 -12.57 11.62
CA PRO A 216 1.71 -12.64 10.44
C PRO A 216 1.14 -11.80 9.31
N LYS A 217 2.05 -11.12 8.61
CA LYS A 217 1.73 -10.33 7.41
C LYS A 217 2.40 -11.01 6.22
N LEU A 218 1.57 -11.48 5.30
CA LEU A 218 2.01 -12.15 4.08
C LEU A 218 1.74 -11.25 2.87
N GLU A 219 2.73 -10.90 2.09
CA GLU A 219 2.60 -10.01 0.94
C GLU A 219 3.20 -10.63 -0.32
N ILE A 220 2.64 -10.26 -1.48
CA ILE A 220 3.18 -10.63 -2.80
C ILE A 220 3.57 -9.35 -3.52
N SER A 221 4.78 -9.34 -4.09
CA SER A 221 5.27 -8.29 -4.97
C SER A 221 6.05 -8.92 -6.10
N HIS A 222 5.57 -8.76 -7.33
CA HIS A 222 6.19 -9.39 -8.50
C HIS A 222 6.39 -10.92 -8.31
N ASN A 223 7.64 -11.38 -8.33
CA ASN A 223 8.01 -12.79 -8.11
C ASN A 223 8.28 -13.11 -6.63
N THR A 224 8.09 -12.14 -5.74
CA THR A 224 8.50 -12.23 -4.34
C THR A 224 7.29 -12.47 -3.43
N VAL A 225 7.40 -13.45 -2.54
CA VAL A 225 6.50 -13.63 -1.39
C VAL A 225 7.26 -13.23 -0.14
N VAL A 226 6.66 -12.37 0.68
CA VAL A 226 7.25 -11.89 1.94
C VAL A 226 6.36 -12.29 3.11
N LEU A 227 6.94 -12.96 4.10
CA LEU A 227 6.31 -13.24 5.38
C LEU A 227 7.02 -12.45 6.48
N TRP A 228 6.26 -11.61 7.16
CA TRP A 228 6.66 -10.93 8.40
C TRP A 228 5.99 -11.60 9.59
N THR A 229 6.76 -11.86 10.64
CA THR A 229 6.27 -12.34 11.95
C THR A 229 6.73 -11.37 13.05
N SER A 230 5.81 -10.98 13.94
CA SER A 230 6.06 -9.95 14.96
C SER A 230 6.36 -10.51 16.37
N ASP A 231 6.77 -11.78 16.47
CA ASP A 231 6.97 -12.47 17.75
C ASP A 231 8.21 -11.96 18.51
N TYR A 232 8.59 -12.60 19.62
CA TYR A 232 9.80 -12.30 20.40
C TYR A 232 11.09 -12.23 19.56
N ALA A 233 11.06 -12.84 18.38
CA ALA A 233 12.09 -12.78 17.36
C ALA A 233 11.45 -12.29 16.05
N PRO A 234 11.27 -10.96 15.87
CA PRO A 234 10.69 -10.45 14.64
C PRO A 234 11.53 -10.92 13.45
N ARG A 235 10.86 -11.39 12.39
CA ARG A 235 11.53 -12.08 11.29
C ARG A 235 10.88 -11.72 9.96
N VAL A 236 11.73 -11.45 8.97
CA VAL A 236 11.33 -11.28 7.56
C VAL A 236 11.87 -12.46 6.78
N LEU A 237 10.97 -13.20 6.15
CA LEU A 237 11.28 -14.26 5.19
C LEU A 237 10.86 -13.82 3.80
N ILE A 238 11.75 -13.93 2.83
CA ILE A 238 11.53 -13.51 1.46
C ILE A 238 11.86 -14.68 0.54
N TRP A 239 10.90 -15.10 -0.28
CA TRP A 239 11.10 -16.12 -1.30
C TRP A 239 10.85 -15.57 -2.68
N ASP A 240 11.58 -16.08 -3.67
CA ASP A 240 11.09 -16.08 -5.05
C ASP A 240 10.10 -17.25 -5.17
N TRP A 241 8.81 -16.95 -5.36
CA TRP A 241 7.77 -17.98 -5.33
C TRP A 241 7.74 -18.84 -6.59
N LYS A 242 8.30 -18.38 -7.71
CA LYS A 242 8.38 -19.14 -8.96
C LYS A 242 9.46 -20.21 -8.89
N THR A 243 10.59 -19.90 -8.26
CA THR A 243 11.70 -20.85 -8.06
C THR A 243 11.57 -21.64 -6.75
N GLY A 244 10.89 -21.07 -5.76
CA GLY A 244 10.85 -21.58 -4.39
C GLY A 244 12.14 -21.35 -3.60
N GLU A 245 13.04 -20.50 -4.11
CA GLU A 245 14.29 -20.13 -3.45
C GLU A 245 14.01 -19.15 -2.30
N LEU A 246 14.49 -19.47 -1.10
CA LEU A 246 14.51 -18.53 0.02
C LEU A 246 15.62 -17.51 -0.22
N LEU A 247 15.23 -16.29 -0.61
CA LEU A 247 16.15 -15.20 -0.93
C LEU A 247 16.71 -14.57 0.33
N THR A 248 15.92 -14.47 1.40
CA THR A 248 16.32 -13.82 2.65
C THR A 248 15.56 -14.38 3.84
N ASP A 249 16.28 -14.48 4.95
CA ASP A 249 15.78 -14.93 6.24
C ASP A 249 16.47 -14.11 7.32
N VAL A 250 15.85 -12.98 7.67
CA VAL A 250 16.44 -12.02 8.60
C VAL A 250 15.63 -12.04 9.88
N SER A 251 16.32 -12.34 10.98
CA SER A 251 15.80 -12.21 12.32
C SER A 251 16.43 -10.98 12.98
N PHE A 252 15.59 -10.16 13.62
CA PHE A 252 16.01 -8.90 14.24
C PHE A 252 16.38 -9.06 15.73
N ILE A 253 16.77 -10.27 16.15
CA ILE A 253 17.18 -10.53 17.54
C ILE A 253 18.54 -9.87 17.82
N ALA A 254 18.56 -8.84 18.65
CA ALA A 254 19.80 -8.31 19.21
C ALA A 254 20.31 -9.24 20.34
N PRO A 255 21.56 -9.72 20.32
CA PRO A 255 22.02 -10.75 21.27
C PRO A 255 22.20 -10.28 22.73
N ARG A 256 22.05 -8.98 23.07
CA ARG A 256 22.35 -8.47 24.43
C ARG A 256 21.54 -7.27 24.95
N MET A 257 20.51 -6.81 24.25
CA MET A 257 19.61 -5.74 24.73
C MET A 257 18.20 -6.06 24.27
N ASN A 258 17.18 -5.55 25.00
CA ASN A 258 15.77 -5.64 24.64
C ASN A 258 15.63 -5.60 23.11
N PRO A 259 15.02 -6.63 22.48
CA PRO A 259 14.96 -6.70 21.02
C PRO A 259 14.42 -5.37 20.48
N PRO A 260 14.99 -4.83 19.38
CA PRO A 260 14.39 -3.67 18.73
C PRO A 260 12.92 -4.00 18.52
N ASP A 261 12.07 -3.17 19.12
CA ASP A 261 10.67 -3.50 19.29
C ASP A 261 9.93 -3.22 17.98
N ILE A 262 10.19 -4.05 16.98
CA ILE A 262 9.66 -3.86 15.64
C ILE A 262 8.16 -4.14 15.67
N HIS A 263 7.37 -3.18 15.24
CA HIS A 263 5.93 -3.22 15.27
C HIS A 263 5.32 -3.69 13.93
N ASP A 264 5.86 -3.22 12.81
CA ASP A 264 5.33 -3.55 11.48
C ASP A 264 6.42 -3.52 10.40
N PHE A 265 6.05 -4.06 9.24
CA PHE A 265 6.84 -4.19 8.05
C PHE A 265 6.05 -3.67 6.83
N SER A 266 6.74 -3.03 5.88
CA SER A 266 6.17 -2.68 4.59
C SER A 266 7.17 -2.87 3.47
N LEU A 267 6.73 -3.51 2.40
CA LEU A 267 7.54 -3.65 1.21
C LEU A 267 7.49 -2.37 0.36
N LEU A 268 8.66 -1.84 0.00
CA LEU A 268 8.80 -0.61 -0.80
C LEU A 268 9.16 -0.90 -2.26
N GLY A 269 9.45 -2.14 -2.61
CA GLY A 269 9.85 -2.52 -3.96
C GLY A 269 10.08 -4.02 -4.10
N SER A 270 10.90 -4.43 -5.06
CA SER A 270 11.32 -5.82 -5.21
C SER A 270 12.44 -6.21 -4.24
N SER A 271 13.24 -5.23 -3.79
CA SER A 271 14.39 -5.45 -2.90
C SER A 271 14.41 -4.60 -1.63
N ASP A 272 13.59 -3.56 -1.58
CA ASP A 272 13.66 -2.52 -0.54
C ASP A 272 12.42 -2.62 0.36
N PHE A 273 12.62 -2.44 1.67
CA PHE A 273 11.55 -2.55 2.65
C PHE A 273 11.78 -1.58 3.81
N ALA A 274 10.68 -1.23 4.48
CA ALA A 274 10.66 -0.44 5.69
C ALA A 274 10.25 -1.30 6.88
N VAL A 275 10.88 -1.00 8.01
CA VAL A 275 10.61 -1.59 9.31
C VAL A 275 10.25 -0.46 10.27
N MET A 276 9.14 -0.62 10.99
CA MET A 276 8.66 0.40 11.92
C MET A 276 8.97 -0.03 13.35
N THR A 277 9.69 0.79 14.09
CA THR A 277 10.07 0.48 15.48
C THR A 277 9.09 1.12 16.46
N ARG A 278 8.78 0.42 17.57
CA ARG A 278 7.99 0.99 18.66
C ARG A 278 8.78 2.10 19.31
N PRO A 279 8.09 3.18 19.69
CA PRO A 279 8.74 4.35 20.21
C PRO A 279 9.09 4.18 21.70
N PHE A 280 10.13 3.44 22.04
CA PHE A 280 10.84 3.72 23.29
C PHE A 280 11.57 5.06 23.11
N GLY A 281 10.88 6.17 23.36
CA GLY A 281 11.31 7.51 23.01
C GLY A 281 10.55 8.06 21.80
N CYS A 282 11.23 8.20 20.65
CA CYS A 282 10.65 8.82 19.45
C CYS A 282 10.08 7.79 18.45
N GLY A 283 10.66 6.59 18.39
CA GLY A 283 10.40 5.61 17.31
C GLY A 283 11.08 5.99 16.00
N SER A 284 11.14 5.06 15.07
CA SER A 284 11.77 5.27 13.76
C SER A 284 11.13 4.44 12.66
N ILE A 285 11.34 4.88 11.42
CA ILE A 285 11.18 4.09 10.21
C ILE A 285 12.58 3.73 9.72
N GLU A 286 12.94 2.46 9.79
CA GLU A 286 14.22 1.94 9.34
C GLU A 286 14.08 1.36 7.93
N LEU A 287 14.95 1.78 7.02
CA LEU A 287 14.93 1.40 5.61
C LEU A 287 16.03 0.39 5.34
N TYR A 288 15.65 -0.70 4.68
CA TYR A 288 16.54 -1.80 4.39
C TYR A 288 16.47 -2.19 2.92
N LYS A 289 17.59 -2.69 2.42
CA LYS A 289 17.68 -3.37 1.13
C LYS A 289 18.16 -4.79 1.34
N PHE A 290 17.42 -5.76 0.84
CA PHE A 290 17.94 -7.12 0.81
C PHE A 290 18.94 -7.26 -0.35
N VAL A 291 20.05 -7.92 -0.08
CA VAL A 291 21.01 -8.32 -1.10
C VAL A 291 21.09 -9.84 -1.11
N LYS A 292 20.85 -10.42 -2.30
CA LYS A 292 20.99 -11.86 -2.52
C LYS A 292 22.45 -12.24 -2.29
N HIS A 293 22.71 -12.99 -1.22
CA HIS A 293 24.04 -13.49 -0.90
C HIS A 293 24.02 -15.03 -0.92
N PRO A 294 25.03 -15.70 -1.51
CA PRO A 294 25.00 -17.13 -1.87
C PRO A 294 24.94 -18.11 -0.69
N LEU A 295 25.15 -17.66 0.56
CA LEU A 295 25.11 -18.52 1.74
C LEU A 295 23.91 -18.24 2.65
N HIS A 296 23.59 -16.96 2.86
CA HIS A 296 22.41 -16.47 3.60
C HIS A 296 22.14 -15.04 3.12
N GLY A 297 20.92 -14.70 2.69
CA GLY A 297 20.56 -13.32 2.35
C GLY A 297 20.74 -12.40 3.56
N THR A 298 21.35 -11.23 3.34
CA THR A 298 21.55 -10.21 4.37
C THR A 298 20.71 -8.99 4.05
N ALA A 299 20.07 -8.40 5.06
CA ALA A 299 19.49 -7.07 4.95
C ALA A 299 20.57 -6.02 5.24
N ILE A 300 20.73 -5.07 4.32
CA ILE A 300 21.59 -3.91 4.50
C ILE A 300 20.71 -2.78 5.03
N HIS A 301 21.05 -2.27 6.21
CA HIS A 301 20.41 -1.08 6.78
C HIS A 301 20.90 0.16 6.01
N LEU A 302 19.97 0.90 5.42
CA LEU A 302 20.26 2.05 4.54
C LEU A 302 20.10 3.37 5.29
N ALA A 303 19.02 3.52 6.05
CA ALA A 303 18.70 4.74 6.76
C ALA A 303 17.74 4.52 7.93
N THR A 304 17.89 5.33 8.98
CA THR A 304 16.93 5.45 10.09
C THR A 304 16.28 6.82 10.02
N LEU A 305 14.97 6.85 9.77
CA LEU A 305 14.17 8.07 9.75
C LEU A 305 13.51 8.24 11.12
N SER A 306 13.98 9.22 11.90
CA SER A 306 13.46 9.47 13.25
C SER A 306 12.06 10.04 13.20
N LEU A 307 11.15 9.52 14.02
CA LEU A 307 9.81 10.07 14.20
C LEU A 307 9.81 11.24 15.21
N PRO A 308 8.74 12.04 15.28
CA PRO A 308 8.65 13.13 16.25
C PRO A 308 8.77 12.61 17.69
N PRO A 309 9.42 13.36 18.60
CA PRO A 309 9.60 12.92 19.97
C PRO A 309 8.28 12.85 20.74
N LEU A 310 8.05 11.74 21.45
CA LEU A 310 6.84 11.53 22.26
C LEU A 310 6.96 12.12 23.68
N ALA A 311 5.84 12.57 24.24
CA ALA A 311 5.76 13.01 25.62
C ALA A 311 6.04 11.86 26.60
N HIS A 312 6.73 12.14 27.72
CA HIS A 312 7.24 11.11 28.65
C HIS A 312 6.15 10.21 29.27
N ASP A 313 4.89 10.66 29.29
CA ASP A 313 3.76 9.96 29.91
C ASP A 313 2.70 9.48 28.90
N ALA A 314 2.96 9.60 27.60
CA ALA A 314 2.03 9.07 26.59
C ALA A 314 2.01 7.54 26.69
N LEU A 315 0.91 6.96 27.17
CA LEU A 315 0.72 5.51 27.23
C LEU A 315 0.77 4.93 25.80
N LEU A 316 1.92 4.39 25.43
CA LEU A 316 2.25 3.88 24.09
C LEU A 316 1.43 2.68 23.66
N ASN A 317 0.67 2.05 24.57
CA ASN A 317 -0.09 0.83 24.29
C ASN A 317 -1.11 0.98 23.16
N ASN A 318 -1.46 2.21 22.78
CA ASN A 318 -2.44 2.50 21.72
C ASN A 318 -1.84 3.13 20.45
N LEU A 319 -0.55 3.49 20.43
CA LEU A 319 0.11 4.03 19.23
C LEU A 319 0.70 2.88 18.41
N SER A 320 -0.18 2.16 17.71
CA SER A 320 0.27 1.16 16.74
C SER A 320 0.78 1.86 15.48
N ILE A 321 2.06 1.67 15.17
CA ILE A 321 2.65 2.11 13.91
C ILE A 321 2.44 0.98 12.91
N THR A 322 1.33 1.05 12.19
CA THR A 322 0.98 0.06 11.15
C THR A 322 1.12 0.71 9.79
N ALA A 323 1.90 0.10 8.93
CA ALA A 323 2.11 0.47 7.56
C ALA A 323 1.00 -0.13 6.67
N TYR A 324 0.15 0.75 6.15
CA TYR A 324 -0.83 0.38 5.14
C TYR A 324 -0.28 0.75 3.76
N THR A 325 -0.02 -0.28 2.96
CA THR A 325 0.39 -0.18 1.57
C THR A 325 -0.40 -1.17 0.75
N ASN A 326 -0.85 -0.74 -0.43
CA ASN A 326 -1.47 -1.68 -1.36
C ASN A 326 -0.46 -2.63 -1.99
N PRO A 327 -0.89 -3.84 -2.37
CA PRO A 327 -0.04 -4.84 -3.00
C PRO A 327 0.69 -4.27 -4.23
N ILE A 328 1.94 -4.68 -4.43
CA ILE A 328 2.70 -4.34 -5.64
C ILE A 328 2.41 -5.44 -6.68
N HIS A 329 1.47 -5.17 -7.58
CA HIS A 329 1.14 -6.08 -8.67
C HIS A 329 2.31 -6.23 -9.65
N ALA A 330 2.53 -7.44 -10.14
CA ALA A 330 3.57 -7.71 -11.13
C ALA A 330 3.22 -7.17 -12.52
N HIS A 331 1.93 -7.17 -12.84
CA HIS A 331 1.40 -6.77 -14.12
C HIS A 331 0.24 -5.80 -13.91
N PRO A 332 -0.13 -5.04 -14.94
CA PRO A 332 -1.40 -4.34 -14.97
C PRO A 332 -2.55 -5.35 -14.84
N SER A 333 -3.66 -4.90 -14.26
CA SER A 333 -4.85 -5.74 -14.24
C SER A 333 -5.32 -6.00 -15.68
N PRO A 334 -5.81 -7.22 -16.00
CA PRO A 334 -6.36 -7.51 -17.32
C PRO A 334 -7.38 -6.45 -17.74
N HIS A 335 -7.29 -5.98 -18.99
CA HIS A 335 -8.13 -4.92 -19.56
C HIS A 335 -7.86 -3.50 -19.07
N LYS A 336 -6.84 -3.27 -18.23
CA LYS A 336 -6.47 -1.91 -17.82
C LYS A 336 -5.24 -1.40 -18.58
N PRO A 337 -5.32 -0.19 -19.17
CA PRO A 337 -4.20 0.36 -19.94
C PRO A 337 -3.12 1.00 -19.07
N PHE A 338 -3.33 1.12 -17.76
CA PHE A 338 -2.38 1.76 -16.83
C PHE A 338 -2.39 1.10 -15.46
N MET A 339 -1.34 1.34 -14.68
CA MET A 339 -1.18 0.86 -13.30
C MET A 339 -0.55 1.92 -12.40
N ASP A 340 -0.74 1.80 -11.08
CA ASP A 340 -0.12 2.70 -10.12
C ASP A 340 1.41 2.59 -10.13
N THR A 341 2.09 3.73 -10.27
CA THR A 341 3.55 3.78 -10.08
C THR A 341 3.91 3.37 -8.66
N GLY A 342 4.80 2.39 -8.51
CA GLY A 342 5.23 1.88 -7.20
C GLY A 342 5.72 3.00 -6.26
N HIS A 343 6.45 3.96 -6.81
CA HIS A 343 7.13 5.00 -6.04
C HIS A 343 6.23 6.17 -5.59
N ARG A 344 5.03 6.37 -6.15
CA ARG A 344 4.15 7.49 -5.73
C ARG A 344 3.10 7.11 -4.71
N ARG A 345 3.03 5.82 -4.36
CA ARG A 345 2.10 5.30 -3.38
C ARG A 345 2.22 6.02 -2.05
N ILE A 346 1.10 6.18 -1.37
CA ILE A 346 1.07 6.69 0.00
C ILE A 346 1.22 5.53 0.97
N VAL A 347 2.27 5.60 1.79
CA VAL A 347 2.46 4.75 2.95
C VAL A 347 1.85 5.47 4.15
N MET A 348 0.93 4.79 4.84
CA MET A 348 0.29 5.33 6.04
C MET A 348 0.99 4.76 7.29
N VAL A 349 1.55 5.63 8.13
CA VAL A 349 2.39 5.32 9.31
C VAL A 349 2.12 6.33 10.43
N MET A 350 0.90 6.36 11.02
CA MET A 350 0.40 7.51 11.83
C MET A 350 0.40 8.87 11.10
N MET A 351 0.78 8.86 9.83
CA MET A 351 0.91 9.99 8.93
C MET A 351 0.94 9.42 7.50
N HIS A 352 0.70 10.25 6.51
CA HIS A 352 0.78 9.88 5.10
C HIS A 352 2.10 10.36 4.53
N VAL A 353 2.84 9.45 3.89
CA VAL A 353 4.13 9.75 3.25
C VAL A 353 4.13 9.15 1.86
N HIS A 354 4.57 9.92 0.85
CA HIS A 354 4.82 9.31 -0.45
C HIS A 354 6.03 8.36 -0.36
N GLN A 355 5.88 7.15 -0.89
CA GLN A 355 6.90 6.11 -0.93
C GLN A 355 8.22 6.59 -1.57
N ARG A 356 8.18 7.53 -2.53
CA ARG A 356 9.35 8.15 -3.16
C ARG A 356 10.31 8.78 -2.15
N ILE A 357 9.81 9.21 -1.00
CA ILE A 357 10.61 9.79 0.07
C ILE A 357 11.50 8.72 0.68
N PHE A 358 10.95 7.53 0.95
CA PHE A 358 11.75 6.39 1.39
C PHE A 358 12.71 5.93 0.30
N MET A 359 12.24 5.85 -0.95
CA MET A 359 13.08 5.45 -2.09
C MET A 359 14.27 6.38 -2.34
N LYS A 360 14.14 7.69 -2.04
CA LYS A 360 15.27 8.64 -2.08
C LYS A 360 16.42 8.17 -1.19
N TYR A 361 16.12 7.76 0.04
CA TYR A 361 17.13 7.26 0.98
C TYR A 361 17.65 5.87 0.58
N CYS A 362 16.79 5.00 0.05
CA CYS A 362 17.22 3.71 -0.48
C CYS A 362 18.20 3.85 -1.66
N ALA A 363 17.98 4.83 -2.55
CA ALA A 363 18.86 5.09 -3.69
C ALA A 363 20.23 5.65 -3.26
N CYS A 364 20.29 6.45 -2.20
CA CYS A 364 21.52 7.02 -1.68
C CYS A 364 22.38 6.01 -0.88
N GLY A 365 21.74 5.01 -0.26
CA GLY A 365 22.38 4.06 0.67
C GLY A 365 23.08 2.84 0.04
N GLY A 366 23.10 2.70 -1.29
CA GLY A 366 23.49 1.44 -1.95
C GLY A 366 24.96 1.27 -2.37
N GLY A 367 25.87 2.16 -1.97
CA GLY A 367 27.26 2.15 -2.46
C GLY A 367 28.33 1.89 -1.39
N GLY A 368 28.81 0.65 -1.28
CA GLY A 368 29.96 0.24 -0.45
C GLY A 368 29.71 0.28 1.07
N ASP A 369 30.77 0.07 1.86
CA ASP A 369 30.90 0.06 3.34
C ASP A 369 30.34 1.30 4.10
N LYS A 370 29.47 2.09 3.48
CA LYS A 370 28.85 3.26 4.10
C LYS A 370 27.89 2.80 5.18
N ALA A 371 28.06 3.39 6.37
CA ALA A 371 27.12 3.25 7.46
C ALA A 371 25.73 3.76 7.05
N ALA A 372 24.69 3.20 7.66
CA ALA A 372 23.32 3.69 7.52
C ALA A 372 23.24 5.18 7.90
N VAL A 373 22.37 5.92 7.23
CA VAL A 373 22.18 7.36 7.48
C VAL A 373 21.08 7.57 8.51
N ASP A 374 21.40 8.24 9.62
CA ASP A 374 20.41 8.68 10.59
C ASP A 374 19.87 10.06 10.19
N VAL A 375 18.55 10.17 9.98
CA VAL A 375 17.89 11.38 9.51
C VAL A 375 16.87 11.85 10.56
N PRO A 376 17.05 13.05 11.15
CA PRO A 376 16.14 13.57 12.17
C PRO A 376 14.80 14.00 11.55
N TRP A 377 13.73 13.98 12.35
CA TRP A 377 12.37 14.35 11.93
C TRP A 377 12.34 15.70 11.21
N GLU A 378 13.05 16.69 11.73
CA GLU A 378 13.08 18.06 11.21
C GLU A 378 13.60 18.15 9.78
N GLU A 379 14.39 17.17 9.33
CA GLU A 379 14.96 17.12 7.98
C GLU A 379 14.03 16.43 6.98
N TRP A 380 13.45 15.29 7.36
CA TRP A 380 12.67 14.47 6.41
C TRP A 380 11.16 14.58 6.57
N GLY A 381 10.66 14.90 7.76
CA GLY A 381 9.25 14.79 8.12
C GLY A 381 8.38 15.95 7.62
N PRO A 382 8.53 17.17 8.17
CA PRO A 382 7.55 18.25 8.00
C PRO A 382 7.12 18.52 6.56
N SER A 383 8.05 18.56 5.61
CA SER A 383 7.75 18.83 4.19
C SER A 383 7.16 17.65 3.41
N ASN A 384 7.18 16.44 3.98
CA ASN A 384 6.90 15.20 3.26
C ASN A 384 5.77 14.37 3.88
N THR A 385 5.18 14.84 4.98
CA THR A 385 4.18 14.10 5.75
C THR A 385 2.88 14.90 5.87
N ALA A 386 1.74 14.21 5.82
CA ALA A 386 0.47 14.73 6.32
C ALA A 386 0.04 13.92 7.54
N ILE A 387 -0.03 14.57 8.70
CA ILE A 387 -0.08 13.85 9.98
C ILE A 387 -1.51 13.35 10.25
N GLU A 388 -1.66 12.19 10.88
CA GLU A 388 -2.97 11.70 11.30
C GLU A 388 -2.89 10.92 12.60
N ILE A 389 -3.33 11.54 13.70
CA ILE A 389 -3.63 10.78 14.91
C ILE A 389 -5.10 10.45 14.90
N SER A 390 -5.42 9.24 14.47
CA SER A 390 -6.75 8.67 14.66
C SER A 390 -6.73 7.71 15.84
N ASN A 391 -7.59 7.98 16.83
CA ASN A 391 -7.83 7.14 18.00
C ASN A 391 -8.64 5.87 17.66
N ASN A 392 -9.11 5.73 16.42
CA ASN A 392 -9.92 4.59 16.03
C ASN A 392 -9.01 3.41 15.65
N MET A 393 -9.00 2.39 16.52
CA MET A 393 -8.45 1.05 16.31
C MET A 393 -9.27 0.20 15.33
N LEU A 394 -10.36 0.72 14.79
CA LEU A 394 -11.13 0.05 13.76
C LEU A 394 -10.24 0.01 12.51
N GLY A 395 -9.88 -1.20 12.07
CA GLY A 395 -9.01 -1.49 10.93
C GLY A 395 -9.53 -1.04 9.56
N MET A 396 -10.18 0.12 9.50
CA MET A 396 -10.74 0.77 8.32
C MET A 396 -9.75 1.75 7.69
N ARG A 397 -8.46 1.37 7.63
CA ARG A 397 -7.43 2.16 6.97
C ARG A 397 -6.99 1.42 5.72
N SER A 398 -7.17 2.04 4.58
CA SER A 398 -6.81 1.51 3.27
C SER A 398 -6.30 2.66 2.41
N SER A 399 -5.20 2.43 1.72
CA SER A 399 -4.64 3.36 0.74
C SER A 399 -4.57 2.68 -0.62
N HIS A 400 -4.78 3.41 -1.71
CA HIS A 400 -4.55 2.92 -3.08
C HIS A 400 -3.93 4.04 -3.90
N GLY A 401 -2.81 3.76 -4.57
CA GLY A 401 -2.00 4.77 -5.22
C GLY A 401 -1.73 5.96 -4.30
N GLN A 402 -2.17 7.13 -4.73
CA GLN A 402 -2.01 8.41 -4.02
C GLN A 402 -3.22 8.79 -3.15
N ARG A 403 -4.13 7.86 -2.88
CA ARG A 403 -5.36 8.12 -2.09
C ARG A 403 -5.39 7.27 -0.85
N ALA A 404 -5.95 7.81 0.23
CA ALA A 404 -6.16 7.11 1.48
C ALA A 404 -7.57 7.35 2.01
N ILE A 405 -8.21 6.28 2.48
CA ILE A 405 -9.42 6.35 3.28
C ILE A 405 -9.04 6.58 4.74
N CYS A 406 -9.65 7.60 5.33
CA CYS A 406 -9.57 7.91 6.75
C CYS A 406 -10.99 7.87 7.33
N LEU A 407 -11.11 7.48 8.60
CA LEU A 407 -12.34 7.69 9.35
C LEU A 407 -12.30 9.09 9.99
N PRO A 408 -13.43 9.81 10.02
CA PRO A 408 -13.52 11.06 10.77
C PRO A 408 -13.05 10.86 12.21
N THR A 409 -12.26 11.81 12.70
CA THR A 409 -11.71 11.81 14.08
C THR A 409 -12.80 11.86 15.15
N ASP A 410 -14.00 12.32 14.80
CA ASP A 410 -15.12 12.59 15.72
C ASP A 410 -16.23 11.53 15.71
N ILE A 411 -16.00 10.32 15.14
CA ILE A 411 -16.95 9.21 15.33
C ILE A 411 -16.83 8.71 16.77
N GLN A 412 -17.40 9.47 17.70
CA GLN A 412 -17.97 8.87 18.89
C GLN A 412 -19.17 8.05 18.42
N PHE A 413 -19.16 6.73 18.63
CA PHE A 413 -20.34 5.87 18.45
C PHE A 413 -21.48 6.21 19.44
N THR A 414 -21.59 7.46 19.89
CA THR A 414 -22.41 7.88 21.03
C THR A 414 -23.80 8.37 20.64
N SER A 415 -24.15 8.46 19.34
CA SER A 415 -25.54 8.70 18.94
C SER A 415 -26.01 7.67 17.90
N TYR A 416 -26.91 6.78 18.32
CA TYR A 416 -27.70 5.87 17.47
C TYR A 416 -28.66 6.61 16.51
N HIS A 417 -28.44 7.91 16.25
CA HIS A 417 -29.42 8.81 15.64
C HIS A 417 -28.96 9.45 14.33
N GLU A 418 -27.70 9.31 13.92
CA GLU A 418 -27.22 9.69 12.59
C GLU A 418 -27.23 8.45 11.67
N PRO A 419 -28.11 8.37 10.66
CA PRO A 419 -28.22 7.18 9.80
C PRO A 419 -27.17 7.16 8.69
N PHE A 420 -26.05 7.87 8.85
CA PHE A 420 -25.03 8.00 7.82
C PHE A 420 -23.62 7.81 8.38
N ILE A 421 -22.75 7.17 7.60
CA ILE A 421 -21.31 7.20 7.82
C ILE A 421 -20.72 8.28 6.93
N GLN A 422 -19.94 9.18 7.53
CA GLN A 422 -19.07 10.08 6.80
C GLN A 422 -17.71 9.39 6.58
N LEU A 423 -17.30 9.31 5.31
CA LEU A 423 -16.01 8.82 4.88
C LEU A 423 -15.15 10.00 4.45
N GLU A 424 -13.88 10.00 4.85
CA GLU A 424 -12.90 10.95 4.38
C GLU A 424 -11.93 10.27 3.42
N ILE A 425 -11.78 10.82 2.22
CA ILE A 425 -10.75 10.40 1.27
C ILE A 425 -9.74 11.54 1.16
N ARG A 426 -8.48 11.25 1.45
CA ARG A 426 -7.36 12.16 1.25
C ARG A 426 -6.68 11.81 -0.07
N ASP A 427 -6.71 12.73 -1.01
CA ASP A 427 -6.07 12.59 -2.32
C ASP A 427 -4.80 13.44 -2.40
N PHE A 428 -3.66 12.77 -2.47
CA PHE A 428 -2.33 13.37 -2.55
C PHE A 428 -1.84 13.49 -4.01
N SER A 429 -2.66 13.13 -5.00
CA SER A 429 -2.28 13.22 -6.41
C SER A 429 -2.18 14.68 -6.87
N LEU A 430 -1.24 14.95 -7.77
CA LEU A 430 -1.14 16.27 -8.43
C LEU A 430 -2.44 16.62 -9.17
N SER A 431 -3.10 15.61 -9.73
CA SER A 431 -4.40 15.72 -10.38
C SER A 431 -5.54 16.13 -9.47
N GLY A 432 -5.44 15.88 -8.17
CA GLY A 432 -6.37 16.43 -7.18
C GLY A 432 -5.93 17.80 -6.70
N VAL A 433 -4.66 17.92 -6.28
CA VAL A 433 -4.14 19.10 -5.58
C VAL A 433 -4.11 20.36 -6.44
N LEU A 434 -3.60 20.30 -7.69
CA LEU A 434 -3.46 21.51 -8.50
C LEU A 434 -4.82 22.13 -8.88
N PRO A 435 -5.83 21.37 -9.37
CA PRO A 435 -7.14 21.95 -9.64
C PRO A 435 -7.79 22.55 -8.39
N ALA A 436 -7.54 21.98 -7.21
CA ALA A 436 -8.07 22.50 -5.95
C ALA A 436 -7.36 23.78 -5.47
N GLN A 437 -6.12 24.04 -5.89
CA GLN A 437 -5.42 25.32 -5.65
C GLN A 437 -6.03 26.46 -6.47
N ASP A 438 -6.41 26.17 -7.71
CA ASP A 438 -6.99 27.16 -8.63
C ASP A 438 -8.50 27.37 -8.40
N ALA A 439 -9.17 26.39 -7.77
CA ALA A 439 -10.59 26.48 -7.44
C ALA A 439 -10.84 27.38 -6.22
N GLN A 440 -11.78 28.33 -6.34
CA GLN A 440 -12.36 28.97 -5.16
C GLN A 440 -13.04 27.90 -4.29
N PRO A 441 -12.83 27.88 -2.96
CA PRO A 441 -13.44 26.88 -2.09
C PRO A 441 -14.95 26.95 -2.24
N ILE A 442 -15.55 25.91 -2.81
CA ILE A 442 -17.00 25.78 -2.94
C ILE A 442 -17.54 25.42 -1.57
N VAL A 443 -17.73 26.43 -0.70
CA VAL A 443 -18.42 26.27 0.58
C VAL A 443 -19.92 26.18 0.28
N SER A 444 -20.37 25.00 -0.11
CA SER A 444 -21.79 24.66 -0.12
C SER A 444 -22.06 23.66 1.01
N LEU A 445 -22.29 24.18 2.20
CA LEU A 445 -22.75 23.41 3.38
C LEU A 445 -24.21 22.93 3.28
N GLY A 446 -24.87 23.09 2.12
CA GLY A 446 -26.32 22.99 2.03
C GLY A 446 -26.90 21.79 1.28
N ASN A 447 -26.14 21.11 0.42
CA ASN A 447 -26.67 20.03 -0.42
C ASN A 447 -25.60 18.96 -0.61
N TYR A 448 -26.03 17.70 -0.73
CA TYR A 448 -25.30 16.44 -0.91
C TYR A 448 -24.26 16.39 -2.05
N LYS A 449 -23.75 17.51 -2.53
CA LYS A 449 -22.67 17.57 -3.49
C LYS A 449 -21.35 17.34 -2.75
N PRO A 450 -20.59 16.31 -3.12
CA PRO A 450 -19.23 16.13 -2.63
C PRO A 450 -18.42 17.40 -2.92
N TYR A 451 -17.61 17.81 -1.95
CA TYR A 451 -16.68 18.93 -2.10
C TYR A 451 -15.29 18.47 -1.65
N GLY A 452 -14.27 18.92 -2.39
CA GLY A 452 -12.87 18.74 -2.06
C GLY A 452 -12.34 19.99 -1.38
N VAL A 453 -11.69 19.85 -0.23
CA VAL A 453 -10.98 20.95 0.44
C VAL A 453 -9.49 20.72 0.31
N LEU A 454 -8.78 21.67 -0.29
CA LEU A 454 -7.32 21.67 -0.26
C LEU A 454 -6.85 21.92 1.17
N VAL A 455 -6.06 20.99 1.69
CA VAL A 455 -5.34 21.12 2.95
C VAL A 455 -3.86 21.25 2.62
N GLU A 456 -3.31 22.45 2.77
CA GLU A 456 -1.90 22.73 2.46
C GLU A 456 -0.95 22.31 3.58
N SER A 457 -1.45 22.31 4.81
CA SER A 457 -0.72 21.86 5.98
C SER A 457 -1.68 21.38 7.05
N ASN A 458 -1.23 20.46 7.89
CA ASN A 458 -1.94 20.06 9.09
C ASN A 458 -0.98 19.93 10.26
N THR A 459 -1.34 20.59 11.36
CA THR A 459 -0.54 20.60 12.59
C THR A 459 -1.30 19.90 13.69
N ILE A 460 -0.64 18.97 14.37
CA ILE A 460 -1.13 18.42 15.62
C ILE A 460 -0.54 19.25 16.74
N ARG A 461 -1.41 19.97 17.44
CA ARG A 461 -1.01 20.79 18.58
C ARG A 461 -0.98 19.95 19.84
N ILE A 462 0.03 20.15 20.68
CA ILE A 462 0.15 19.47 21.98
C ILE A 462 -1.11 19.71 22.83
N SER A 463 -1.70 20.91 22.72
CA SER A 463 -2.92 21.28 23.43
C SER A 463 -4.15 20.45 23.05
N GLU A 464 -4.15 19.86 21.86
CA GLU A 464 -5.25 19.04 21.33
C GLU A 464 -4.98 17.56 21.60
N VAL A 465 -3.74 17.12 21.38
CA VAL A 465 -3.33 15.73 21.53
C VAL A 465 -1.95 15.67 22.20
N PRO A 466 -1.86 15.44 23.53
CA PRO A 466 -0.60 15.49 24.30
C PRO A 466 0.25 14.22 24.13
N ILE A 467 0.37 13.73 22.90
CA ILE A 467 1.18 12.55 22.54
C ILE A 467 2.63 12.94 22.26
N PHE A 468 2.84 14.11 21.65
CA PHE A 468 4.16 14.59 21.25
C PHE A 468 4.73 15.61 22.25
N LYS A 469 6.06 15.72 22.32
CA LYS A 469 6.74 16.74 23.16
C LYS A 469 6.53 18.17 22.64
N ASN A 470 6.35 18.30 21.33
CA ASN A 470 6.22 19.57 20.60
C ASN A 470 5.04 19.47 19.64
N ASP A 471 4.54 20.61 19.16
CA ASP A 471 3.61 20.63 18.03
C ASP A 471 4.27 19.94 16.84
N VAL A 472 3.54 19.07 16.15
CA VAL A 472 4.06 18.35 14.98
C VAL A 472 3.31 18.84 13.74
N GLU A 473 4.05 19.41 12.80
CA GLU A 473 3.51 19.99 11.57
C GLU A 473 3.82 19.08 10.37
N GLY A 474 2.80 18.84 9.54
CA GLY A 474 2.89 18.22 8.24
C GLY A 474 2.48 19.21 7.15
N LYS A 475 3.26 19.29 6.07
CA LYS A 475 3.07 20.21 4.93
C LYS A 475 2.87 19.48 3.61
N LEU A 476 2.58 18.19 3.66
CA LEU A 476 2.23 17.45 2.44
C LEU A 476 0.78 17.81 2.06
N PRO A 477 0.54 18.52 0.95
CA PRO A 477 -0.79 18.96 0.59
C PRO A 477 -1.65 17.78 0.13
N PHE A 478 -2.95 17.84 0.43
CA PHE A 478 -3.93 16.88 -0.08
C PHE A 478 -5.29 17.53 -0.26
N VAL A 479 -6.12 16.92 -1.11
CA VAL A 479 -7.54 17.25 -1.21
C VAL A 479 -8.33 16.30 -0.31
N LEU A 480 -9.11 16.86 0.60
CA LEU A 480 -10.03 16.12 1.45
C LEU A 480 -11.40 16.05 0.79
N TYR A 481 -11.81 14.86 0.38
CA TYR A 481 -13.18 14.57 -0.04
C TYR A 481 -13.99 13.98 1.12
N CYS A 482 -15.15 14.55 1.41
CA CYS A 482 -16.09 14.02 2.38
C CYS A 482 -17.27 13.35 1.67
N LEU A 483 -17.44 12.05 1.88
CA LEU A 483 -18.54 11.27 1.32
C LEU A 483 -19.50 10.84 2.43
N LYS A 484 -20.79 10.84 2.15
CA LYS A 484 -21.83 10.39 3.09
C LYS A 484 -22.54 9.17 2.50
N PHE A 485 -22.54 8.07 3.24
CA PHE A 485 -23.23 6.85 2.87
C PHE A 485 -24.39 6.57 3.81
N LYS A 486 -25.44 5.92 3.32
CA LYS A 486 -26.67 5.60 4.08
C LYS A 486 -26.55 4.34 4.93
N GLU A 487 -25.56 3.51 4.63
CA GLU A 487 -25.37 2.20 5.26
C GLU A 487 -24.31 2.26 6.36
N VAL A 488 -24.40 1.31 7.29
CA VAL A 488 -23.39 1.10 8.34
C VAL A 488 -22.36 0.08 7.84
N TYR A 489 -21.13 0.54 7.68
CA TYR A 489 -19.99 -0.25 7.21
C TYR A 489 -19.11 -0.67 8.40
N SER A 490 -18.68 -1.93 8.41
CA SER A 490 -17.68 -2.46 9.35
C SER A 490 -16.25 -2.20 8.90
N THR A 491 -16.04 -2.16 7.59
CA THR A 491 -14.76 -1.79 6.99
C THR A 491 -14.98 -1.19 5.61
N MET A 492 -14.05 -0.34 5.20
CA MET A 492 -14.03 0.30 3.90
C MET A 492 -12.61 0.25 3.35
N MET A 493 -12.50 -0.04 2.07
CA MET A 493 -11.25 -0.14 1.34
C MET A 493 -11.35 0.70 0.07
N ILE A 494 -10.21 1.17 -0.41
CA ILE A 494 -10.12 1.94 -1.65
C ILE A 494 -9.37 1.13 -2.70
N CYS A 495 -9.86 1.16 -3.93
CA CYS A 495 -9.16 0.69 -5.11
C CYS A 495 -9.12 1.80 -6.16
N GLU A 496 -8.57 1.45 -7.31
CA GLU A 496 -8.36 2.37 -8.43
C GLU A 496 -9.64 3.06 -8.92
N GLU A 497 -10.73 2.30 -8.97
CA GLU A 497 -12.00 2.69 -9.59
C GLU A 497 -13.08 3.04 -8.56
N GLY A 498 -12.83 2.82 -7.27
CA GLY A 498 -13.74 3.29 -6.25
C GLY A 498 -13.50 2.74 -4.85
N VAL A 499 -14.58 2.69 -4.08
CA VAL A 499 -14.58 2.34 -2.67
C VAL A 499 -15.40 1.08 -2.45
N VAL A 500 -14.84 0.14 -1.69
CA VAL A 500 -15.48 -1.13 -1.33
C VAL A 500 -15.78 -1.12 0.15
N GLY A 501 -17.06 -1.22 0.51
CA GLY A 501 -17.51 -1.26 1.90
C GLY A 501 -18.11 -2.62 2.28
N ILE A 502 -17.81 -3.11 3.49
CA ILE A 502 -18.46 -4.29 4.08
C ILE A 502 -19.60 -3.84 5.00
N ILE A 503 -20.84 -4.07 4.56
CA ILE A 503 -22.05 -3.67 5.28
C ILE A 503 -22.35 -4.66 6.40
N VAL A 504 -22.69 -4.14 7.59
CA VAL A 504 -23.21 -4.95 8.69
C VAL A 504 -24.73 -4.84 8.70
N ARG A 505 -25.43 -5.94 8.41
CA ARG A 505 -26.87 -6.04 8.63
C ARG A 505 -27.10 -6.73 9.97
N PHE A 506 -27.72 -6.02 10.91
CA PHE A 506 -28.10 -6.53 12.23
C PHE A 506 -29.45 -7.22 12.21
#